data_AF-A0A2V5YTK8-F1
#
_entry.id   AF-A0A2V5YTK8-F1
#
_cell.length_a   1.000
_cell.length_b   1.000
_cell.length_c   1.000
_cell.angle_alpha   90.00
_cell.angle_beta   90.00
_cell.angle_gamma   90.00
#
_symmetry.space_group_name_H-M   'P 1'
#
loop_
_entity.id
_entity.type
_entity.pdbx_description
1 polymer ?
#
loop_
_entity_poly.entity_id
_entity_poly.type
_entity_poly.pdbx_seq_one_letter_code
_entity_poly.pdbx_strand_id
1 'polypeptide(L)'
;MLTQGYPPSVQTIGYFVPVEEWERYQNGQHKGFSRYLIAQKGRTLSTEEFADFKHYVHSKNGNIPDHTKLASLLESRGQASLGIVDETSDSISIGTVVKLTEPALKRDLQTAAINVALQIKGESLSLYVYDGVKDTNDTDRVKELAKRWVQCIRKQNSK
;
A
#
# COMPACT_ATOMS: atom_id res chain seq x y z
N MET A 1 1.84 -15.27 6.90
CA MET A 1 1.43 -14.89 5.53
C MET A 1 1.27 -13.38 5.49
N LEU A 2 1.70 -12.66 4.45
CA LEU A 2 1.65 -11.18 4.43
C LEU A 2 0.23 -10.60 4.48
N THR A 3 -0.77 -11.40 4.11
CA THR A 3 -2.18 -11.04 4.22
C THR A 3 -2.79 -11.35 5.59
N GLN A 4 -2.00 -11.90 6.53
CA GLN A 4 -2.44 -12.34 7.86
C GLN A 4 -2.61 -11.12 8.78
N GLY A 5 -3.73 -10.42 8.59
CA GLY A 5 -4.07 -9.15 9.26
C GLY A 5 -5.22 -8.41 8.59
N TYR A 6 -5.54 -8.75 7.32
CA TYR A 6 -6.69 -8.17 6.64
C TYR A 6 -8.01 -8.81 7.08
N PRO A 7 -9.10 -8.05 7.15
CA PRO A 7 -10.40 -8.57 7.57
C PRO A 7 -10.93 -9.63 6.59
N PRO A 8 -11.76 -10.58 7.04
CA PRO A 8 -12.35 -11.61 6.17
C PRO A 8 -13.22 -11.02 5.03
N SER A 9 -13.61 -9.75 5.15
CA SER A 9 -14.43 -9.02 4.19
C SER A 9 -13.66 -8.57 2.94
N VAL A 10 -12.35 -8.81 2.84
CA VAL A 10 -11.55 -8.50 1.65
C VAL A 10 -10.93 -9.76 1.06
N GLN A 11 -11.04 -9.89 -0.26
CA GLN A 11 -10.40 -10.95 -1.03
C GLN A 11 -9.10 -10.42 -1.63
N THR A 12 -7.98 -11.10 -1.38
CA THR A 12 -6.73 -10.81 -2.10
C THR A 12 -6.83 -11.39 -3.52
N ILE A 13 -6.73 -10.53 -4.53
CA ILE A 13 -6.77 -10.91 -5.96
C ILE A 13 -5.37 -11.29 -6.44
N GLY A 14 -4.35 -10.56 -5.98
CA GLY A 14 -2.99 -10.74 -6.45
C GLY A 14 -1.96 -10.22 -5.45
N TYR A 15 -0.80 -10.85 -5.48
CA TYR A 15 0.37 -10.48 -4.71
C TYR A 15 1.56 -10.42 -5.65
N PHE A 16 2.28 -9.30 -5.63
CA PHE A 16 3.38 -9.03 -6.55
C PHE A 16 4.62 -8.66 -5.76
N VAL A 17 5.73 -9.30 -6.10
CA VAL A 17 7.05 -9.14 -5.46
C VAL A 17 8.14 -9.12 -6.52
N PRO A 18 9.32 -8.55 -6.20
CA PRO A 18 10.51 -8.74 -7.01
C PRO A 18 10.83 -10.23 -7.21
N VAL A 19 11.13 -10.61 -8.45
CA VAL A 19 11.40 -12.02 -8.82
C VAL A 19 12.60 -12.57 -8.05
N GLU A 20 13.65 -11.76 -7.89
CA GLU A 20 14.88 -12.16 -7.19
C GLU A 20 14.64 -12.39 -5.70
N GLU A 21 13.69 -11.66 -5.09
CA GLU A 21 13.30 -11.88 -3.70
C GLU A 21 12.39 -13.09 -3.55
N TRP A 22 11.52 -13.33 -4.55
CA TRP A 22 10.69 -14.53 -4.61
C TRP A 22 11.53 -15.80 -4.70
N GLU A 23 12.51 -15.85 -5.59
CA GLU A 23 13.42 -16.99 -5.73
C GLU A 23 14.19 -17.28 -4.42
N ARG A 24 14.73 -16.22 -3.78
CA ARG A 24 15.43 -16.35 -2.49
C ARG A 24 14.50 -16.81 -1.36
N TYR A 25 13.25 -16.33 -1.34
CA TYR A 25 12.24 -16.77 -0.39
C TYR A 25 11.90 -18.25 -0.58
N GLN A 26 11.69 -18.70 -1.83
CA GLN A 26 11.40 -20.10 -2.13
C GLN A 26 12.55 -21.04 -1.75
N ASN A 27 13.79 -20.58 -1.83
CA ASN A 27 14.99 -21.32 -1.42
C ASN A 27 15.27 -21.25 0.09
N GLY A 28 14.37 -20.64 0.89
CA GLY A 28 14.54 -20.49 2.35
C GLY A 28 15.63 -19.51 2.77
N GLN A 29 16.19 -18.75 1.81
CA GLN A 29 17.27 -17.78 2.04
C GLN A 29 16.74 -16.41 2.48
N HIS A 30 15.41 -16.20 2.42
CA HIS A 30 14.77 -14.95 2.79
C HIS A 30 13.44 -15.21 3.52
N LYS A 31 13.08 -14.36 4.51
CA LYS A 31 11.85 -14.50 5.33
C LYS A 31 10.83 -13.38 5.09
N GLY A 32 10.96 -12.61 4.01
CA GLY A 32 10.10 -11.47 3.72
C GLY A 32 10.33 -10.93 2.31
N PHE A 33 9.87 -9.70 2.07
CA PHE A 33 10.10 -8.98 0.82
C PHE A 33 10.35 -7.50 1.16
N SER A 34 11.31 -6.88 0.49
CA SER A 34 11.64 -5.47 0.69
C SER A 34 10.65 -4.54 -0.02
N ARG A 35 10.00 -5.06 -1.08
CA ARG A 35 8.99 -4.37 -1.88
C ARG A 35 7.89 -5.34 -2.23
N TYR A 36 6.66 -4.90 -2.17
CA TYR A 36 5.53 -5.72 -2.58
C TYR A 36 4.30 -4.87 -2.89
N LEU A 37 3.39 -5.46 -3.65
CA LEU A 37 2.09 -4.90 -3.95
C LEU A 37 1.03 -5.98 -3.68
N ILE A 38 -0.03 -5.58 -2.99
CA ILE A 38 -1.19 -6.43 -2.70
C ILE A 38 -2.41 -5.77 -3.36
N ALA A 39 -3.04 -6.49 -4.27
CA ALA A 39 -4.31 -6.09 -4.85
C ALA A 39 -5.45 -6.84 -4.15
N GLN A 40 -6.44 -6.10 -3.66
CA GLN A 40 -7.56 -6.64 -2.91
C GLN A 40 -8.88 -6.13 -3.48
N LYS A 41 -9.90 -6.97 -3.37
CA LYS A 41 -11.29 -6.64 -3.68
C LYS A 41 -12.10 -6.66 -2.39
N GLY A 42 -12.77 -5.56 -2.11
CA GLY A 42 -13.73 -5.47 -1.02
C GLY A 42 -15.16 -5.63 -1.51
N ARG A 43 -16.11 -5.33 -0.62
CA ARG A 43 -17.49 -5.05 -1.03
C ARG A 43 -17.48 -3.87 -2.01
N THR A 44 -18.18 -4.00 -3.12
CA THR A 44 -18.44 -2.86 -4.01
C THR A 44 -19.22 -1.79 -3.24
N LEU A 45 -18.65 -0.60 -3.19
CA LEU A 45 -19.30 0.60 -2.68
C LEU A 45 -20.08 1.26 -3.82
N SER A 46 -21.28 1.77 -3.53
CA SER A 46 -21.96 2.71 -4.42
C SER A 46 -21.16 4.01 -4.57
N THR A 47 -21.54 4.87 -5.51
CA THR A 47 -20.93 6.21 -5.66
C THR A 47 -21.06 7.04 -4.38
N GLU A 48 -22.22 6.98 -3.72
CA GLU A 48 -22.50 7.69 -2.47
C GLU A 48 -21.66 7.14 -1.32
N GLU A 49 -21.61 5.81 -1.17
CA GLU A 49 -20.81 5.16 -0.13
C GLU A 49 -19.31 5.43 -0.30
N PHE A 50 -18.83 5.56 -1.54
CA PHE A 50 -17.45 5.91 -1.80
C PHE A 50 -17.16 7.39 -1.53
N ALA A 51 -18.10 8.29 -1.82
CA ALA A 51 -17.99 9.68 -1.41
C ALA A 51 -17.93 9.80 0.13
N ASP A 52 -18.79 9.08 0.84
CA ASP A 52 -18.79 9.01 2.31
C ASP A 52 -17.47 8.43 2.85
N PHE A 53 -16.94 7.38 2.20
CA PHE A 53 -15.64 6.84 2.54
C PHE A 53 -14.53 7.90 2.40
N LYS A 54 -14.51 8.67 1.31
CA LYS A 54 -13.55 9.77 1.15
C LYS A 54 -13.74 10.85 2.21
N HIS A 55 -14.98 11.24 2.53
CA HIS A 55 -15.27 12.17 3.63
C HIS A 55 -14.75 11.66 4.98
N TYR A 56 -14.90 10.36 5.25
CA TYR A 56 -14.32 9.74 6.43
C TYR A 56 -12.77 9.85 6.43
N VAL A 57 -12.11 9.54 5.32
CA VAL A 57 -10.64 9.66 5.19
C VAL A 57 -10.19 11.11 5.41
N HIS A 58 -10.90 12.09 4.83
CA HIS A 58 -10.65 13.52 5.05
C HIS A 58 -10.82 13.91 6.52
N SER A 59 -11.87 13.42 7.20
CA SER A 59 -12.10 13.68 8.63
C SER A 59 -10.96 13.16 9.53
N LYS A 60 -10.21 12.17 9.05
CA LYS A 60 -9.03 11.61 9.72
C LYS A 60 -7.72 12.21 9.23
N ASN A 61 -7.76 13.18 8.32
CA ASN A 61 -6.58 13.74 7.63
C ASN A 61 -5.69 12.64 7.01
N GLY A 62 -6.31 11.57 6.48
CA GLY A 62 -5.59 10.40 5.96
C GLY A 62 -4.91 9.53 7.02
N ASN A 63 -5.07 9.81 8.32
CA ASN A 63 -4.51 8.97 9.38
C ASN A 63 -5.39 7.73 9.64
N ILE A 64 -5.43 6.82 8.68
CA ILE A 64 -6.14 5.55 8.76
C ILE A 64 -5.18 4.50 9.31
N PRO A 65 -5.56 3.73 10.36
CA PRO A 65 -4.72 2.67 10.90
C PRO A 65 -4.31 1.66 9.83
N ASP A 66 -3.00 1.50 9.65
CA ASP A 66 -2.42 0.45 8.81
C ASP A 66 -2.22 -0.82 9.65
N HIS A 67 -2.97 -1.87 9.34
CA HIS A 67 -2.89 -3.15 10.03
C HIS A 67 -1.98 -4.16 9.33
N THR A 68 -1.22 -3.72 8.32
CA THR A 68 -0.30 -4.59 7.59
C THR A 68 0.86 -5.00 8.51
N LYS A 69 1.08 -6.31 8.63
CA LYS A 69 2.23 -6.81 9.38
C LYS A 69 3.50 -6.59 8.58
N LEU A 70 4.46 -5.92 9.19
CA LEU A 70 5.83 -5.85 8.68
C LEU A 70 6.44 -7.25 8.61
N ALA A 71 7.37 -7.44 7.67
CA ALA A 71 8.18 -8.66 7.63
C ALA A 71 8.94 -8.84 8.95
N SER A 72 8.99 -10.06 9.49
CA SER A 72 9.58 -10.35 10.81
C SER A 72 11.09 -10.08 10.92
N LEU A 73 11.76 -9.81 9.80
CA LEU A 73 13.17 -9.42 9.73
C LEU A 73 13.40 -7.93 9.97
N LEU A 74 12.34 -7.12 9.95
CA LEU A 74 12.40 -5.66 10.02
C LEU A 74 11.79 -5.19 11.35
N GLU A 75 12.50 -4.29 12.03
CA GLU A 75 12.01 -3.62 13.23
C GLU A 75 11.54 -2.21 12.87
N SER A 76 10.30 -1.87 13.26
CA SER A 76 9.79 -0.50 13.10
C SER A 76 10.44 0.44 14.11
N ARG A 77 10.99 1.55 13.62
CA ARG A 77 11.51 2.67 14.40
C ARG A 77 10.53 3.83 14.51
N GLY A 78 9.34 3.68 13.90
CA GLY A 78 8.30 4.69 13.85
C GLY A 78 7.80 4.91 12.43
N GLN A 79 6.73 5.70 12.33
CA GLN A 79 6.07 6.02 11.07
C GLN A 79 5.66 7.49 11.05
N ALA A 80 5.64 8.07 9.86
CA ALA A 80 5.15 9.42 9.59
C ALA A 80 4.02 9.33 8.57
N SER A 81 2.81 9.73 8.96
CA SER A 81 1.69 9.84 8.02
C SER A 81 1.94 11.02 7.09
N LEU A 82 1.77 10.79 5.79
CA LEU A 82 1.77 11.84 4.76
C LEU A 82 0.36 12.33 4.43
N GLY A 83 -0.66 11.79 5.10
CA GLY A 83 -2.07 12.06 4.83
C GLY A 83 -2.51 11.57 3.45
N ILE A 84 -3.42 12.33 2.83
CA ILE A 84 -3.90 12.07 1.48
C ILE A 84 -2.85 12.57 0.49
N VAL A 85 -2.27 11.65 -0.29
CA VAL A 85 -1.20 11.94 -1.25
C VAL A 85 -1.73 12.12 -2.68
N ASP A 86 -2.86 11.51 -3.01
CA ASP A 86 -3.53 11.69 -4.29
C ASP A 86 -5.04 11.45 -4.14
N GLU A 87 -5.85 12.19 -4.88
CA GLU A 87 -7.30 11.99 -4.91
C GLU A 87 -7.87 12.36 -6.28
N THR A 88 -8.82 11.55 -6.74
CA THR A 88 -9.64 11.82 -7.93
C THR A 88 -11.11 11.54 -7.62
N SER A 89 -11.99 11.68 -8.61
CA SER A 89 -13.42 11.35 -8.45
C SER A 89 -13.64 9.90 -7.99
N ASP A 90 -12.86 8.98 -8.54
CA ASP A 90 -12.95 7.52 -8.41
C ASP A 90 -11.83 6.91 -7.55
N SER A 91 -10.91 7.69 -6.98
CA SER A 91 -9.83 7.14 -6.15
C SER A 91 -9.41 8.07 -5.02
N ILE A 92 -8.87 7.48 -3.95
CA ILE A 92 -8.19 8.20 -2.88
C ILE A 92 -6.97 7.38 -2.43
N SER A 93 -5.83 8.04 -2.30
CA SER A 93 -4.54 7.44 -1.93
C SER A 93 -4.01 8.06 -0.64
N ILE A 94 -3.65 7.20 0.31
CA ILE A 94 -3.13 7.57 1.62
C ILE A 94 -1.69 7.08 1.70
N GLY A 95 -0.77 7.96 2.09
CA GLY A 95 0.65 7.65 2.20
C GLY A 95 1.14 7.65 3.64
N THR A 96 2.03 6.72 3.97
CA THR A 96 2.81 6.71 5.21
C THR A 96 4.25 6.36 4.87
N VAL A 97 5.22 7.01 5.51
CA VAL A 97 6.62 6.56 5.50
C VAL A 97 6.92 5.82 6.79
N VAL A 98 7.41 4.59 6.66
CA VAL A 98 7.82 3.74 7.76
C VAL A 98 9.34 3.71 7.83
N LYS A 99 9.88 3.98 9.01
CA LYS A 99 11.31 3.84 9.31
C LYS A 99 11.56 2.44 9.85
N LEU A 100 12.50 1.73 9.24
CA LEU A 100 12.80 0.34 9.58
C LEU A 100 14.29 0.16 9.82
N THR A 101 14.61 -0.80 10.66
CA THR A 101 15.96 -1.33 10.79
C THR A 101 15.94 -2.81 10.41
N GLU A 102 16.95 -3.25 9.67
CA GLU A 102 17.26 -4.66 9.44
C GLU A 102 18.44 -5.04 10.35
N PRO A 103 18.18 -5.60 11.56
CA PRO A 103 19.21 -5.72 12.59
C PRO A 103 20.38 -6.61 12.17
N ALA A 104 20.08 -7.68 11.43
CA ALA A 104 21.08 -8.62 10.94
C ALA A 104 22.13 -7.96 10.02
N LEU A 105 21.74 -6.93 9.27
CA LEU A 105 22.61 -6.20 8.35
C LEU A 105 23.04 -4.82 8.90
N LYS A 106 22.59 -4.45 10.10
CA LYS A 106 22.78 -3.10 10.70
C LYS A 106 22.44 -1.98 9.71
N ARG A 107 21.35 -2.17 8.96
CA ARG A 107 20.94 -1.27 7.88
C ARG A 107 19.63 -0.61 8.24
N ASP A 108 19.58 0.70 8.13
CA ASP A 108 18.34 1.45 8.20
C ASP A 108 17.72 1.59 6.82
N LEU A 109 16.40 1.45 6.77
CA LEU A 109 15.58 1.49 5.57
C LEU A 109 14.43 2.45 5.80
N GLN A 110 14.02 3.10 4.71
CA GLN A 110 12.84 3.93 4.69
C GLN A 110 11.94 3.40 3.58
N THR A 111 10.68 3.16 3.91
CA THR A 111 9.72 2.59 2.97
C THR A 111 8.44 3.39 2.99
N ALA A 112 7.88 3.64 1.81
CA ALA A 112 6.53 4.13 1.67
C ALA A 112 5.54 2.96 1.72
N ALA A 113 4.52 3.10 2.56
CA ALA A 113 3.29 2.33 2.52
C ALA A 113 2.19 3.23 1.92
N ILE A 114 1.61 2.81 0.80
CA ILE A 114 0.56 3.55 0.10
C ILE A 114 -0.68 2.68 0.04
N ASN A 115 -1.77 3.17 0.61
CA ASN A 115 -3.09 2.57 0.53
C ASN A 115 -3.92 3.34 -0.50
N VAL A 116 -4.32 2.69 -1.59
CA VAL A 116 -5.16 3.28 -2.63
C VAL A 116 -6.50 2.58 -2.62
N ALA A 117 -7.59 3.33 -2.40
CA ALA A 117 -8.94 2.87 -2.70
C ALA A 117 -9.35 3.39 -4.07
N LEU A 118 -9.87 2.51 -4.93
CA LEU A 118 -10.21 2.80 -6.32
C LEU A 118 -11.56 2.18 -6.67
N GLN A 119 -12.45 2.97 -7.27
CA GLN A 119 -13.63 2.49 -7.97
C GLN A 119 -13.33 2.33 -9.45
N ILE A 120 -13.55 1.13 -9.98
CA ILE A 120 -13.37 0.87 -11.42
C ILE A 120 -14.38 -0.17 -11.89
N LYS A 121 -15.08 0.12 -13.01
CA LYS A 121 -16.08 -0.77 -13.60
C LYS A 121 -17.15 -1.31 -12.62
N GLY A 122 -17.59 -0.47 -11.68
CA GLY A 122 -18.55 -0.90 -10.66
C GLY A 122 -17.99 -1.85 -9.62
N GLU A 123 -16.66 -1.92 -9.47
CA GLU A 123 -15.98 -2.65 -8.40
C GLU A 123 -15.19 -1.70 -7.50
N SER A 124 -15.02 -2.08 -6.23
CA SER A 124 -14.16 -1.37 -5.29
C SER A 124 -12.91 -2.19 -5.00
N LEU A 125 -11.76 -1.65 -5.41
CA LEU A 125 -10.46 -2.24 -5.25
C LEU A 125 -9.66 -1.47 -4.20
N SER A 126 -8.84 -2.20 -3.47
CA SER A 126 -7.78 -1.66 -2.62
C SER A 126 -6.44 -2.12 -3.15
N LEU A 127 -5.50 -1.19 -3.29
CA LEU A 127 -4.11 -1.47 -3.62
C LEU A 127 -3.25 -1.04 -2.44
N TYR A 128 -2.51 -1.99 -1.89
CA TYR A 128 -1.46 -1.70 -0.92
C TYR A 128 -0.10 -1.79 -1.62
N VAL A 129 0.65 -0.71 -1.62
CA VAL A 129 1.98 -0.62 -2.22
C VAL A 129 3.01 -0.38 -1.12
N TYR A 130 4.05 -1.18 -1.13
CA TYR A 130 5.17 -1.06 -0.23
C TYR A 130 6.47 -0.97 -1.03
N ASP A 131 7.13 0.19 -0.99
CA ASP A 131 8.35 0.45 -1.79
C ASP A 131 9.37 1.29 -1.00
N GLY A 132 10.65 1.18 -1.36
CA GLY A 132 11.72 1.94 -0.72
C GLY A 132 11.71 3.42 -1.12
N VAL A 133 11.96 4.31 -0.15
CA VAL A 133 12.14 5.76 -0.37
C VAL A 133 13.49 6.21 0.17
N LYS A 134 14.00 7.34 -0.34
CA LYS A 134 15.34 7.84 0.04
C LYS A 134 15.32 8.53 1.41
N ASP A 135 14.27 9.28 1.69
CA ASP A 135 14.11 10.03 2.93
C ASP A 135 12.64 10.12 3.37
N THR A 136 12.39 10.55 4.61
CA THR A 136 11.04 10.62 5.18
C THR A 136 10.21 11.78 4.69
N ASN A 137 10.83 12.73 4.01
CA ASN A 137 10.22 13.90 3.40
C ASN A 137 10.01 13.72 1.89
N ASP A 138 10.32 12.54 1.32
CA ASP A 138 10.20 12.19 -0.11
C ASP A 138 8.72 12.03 -0.54
N THR A 139 7.90 12.98 -0.12
CA THR A 139 6.46 13.04 -0.30
C THR A 139 6.11 13.12 -1.78
N ASP A 140 6.89 13.87 -2.56
CA ASP A 140 6.67 13.99 -4.01
C ASP A 140 6.83 12.65 -4.72
N ARG A 141 7.81 11.85 -4.32
CA ARG A 141 7.98 10.49 -4.86
C ARG A 141 6.82 9.58 -4.48
N VAL A 142 6.33 9.65 -3.24
CA VAL A 142 5.18 8.87 -2.79
C VAL A 142 3.92 9.25 -3.59
N LYS A 143 3.69 10.55 -3.78
CA LYS A 143 2.60 11.08 -4.61
C LYS A 143 2.70 10.60 -6.06
N GLU A 144 3.89 10.66 -6.64
CA GLU A 144 4.16 10.19 -8.01
C GLU A 144 3.88 8.68 -8.13
N LEU A 145 4.33 7.88 -7.16
CA LEU A 145 4.13 6.43 -7.14
C LEU A 145 2.64 6.08 -7.05
N ALA A 146 1.88 6.75 -6.17
CA ALA A 146 0.43 6.56 -6.06
C ALA A 146 -0.28 6.86 -7.39
N LYS A 147 -0.01 8.02 -7.98
CA LYS A 147 -0.57 8.44 -9.28
C LYS A 147 -0.26 7.43 -10.38
N ARG A 148 0.99 6.97 -10.45
CA ARG A 148 1.45 6.02 -11.47
C ARG A 148 0.69 4.70 -11.38
N TRP A 149 0.47 4.17 -10.18
CA TRP A 149 -0.28 2.94 -9.99
C TRP A 149 -1.74 3.08 -10.40
N VAL A 150 -2.42 4.15 -9.96
CA VAL A 150 -3.79 4.45 -10.34
C VAL A 150 -3.94 4.57 -11.86
N GLN A 151 -3.05 5.33 -12.51
CA GLN A 151 -3.03 5.48 -13.97
C GLN A 151 -2.80 4.15 -14.69
N CYS A 152 -1.91 3.30 -14.18
CA CYS A 152 -1.66 1.99 -14.75
C CYS A 152 -2.92 1.11 -14.70
N ILE A 153 -3.59 1.04 -13.54
CA ILE A 153 -4.81 0.25 -13.36
C ILE A 153 -5.91 0.76 -14.30
N ARG A 154 -6.13 2.09 -14.36
CA ARG A 154 -7.10 2.68 -15.28
C ARG A 154 -6.82 2.32 -16.72
N LYS A 155 -5.57 2.49 -17.18
CA LYS A 155 -5.17 2.21 -18.57
C LYS A 155 -5.40 0.74 -18.97
N GLN A 156 -5.18 -0.20 -18.06
CA GLN A 156 -5.42 -1.61 -18.34
C GLN A 156 -6.91 -1.98 -18.34
N ASN A 157 -7.76 -1.14 -17.73
CA ASN A 157 -9.18 -1.37 -17.59
C ASN A 157 -10.05 -0.40 -18.40
N SER A 158 -9.48 0.47 -19.25
CA SER A 158 -10.23 1.40 -20.10
C SER A 158 -10.90 0.77 -21.33
N LYS A 159 -11.01 -0.56 -21.37
CA LYS A 159 -11.72 -1.32 -22.42
C LYS A 159 -13.06 -1.84 -21.93
#